data_AF-A0A2E7ZV77-F1
#
_entry.id   AF-A0A2E7ZV77-F1
#
_cell.length_a   1.000
_cell.length_b   1.000
_cell.length_c   1.000
_cell.angle_alpha   90.00
_cell.angle_beta   90.00
_cell.angle_gamma   90.00
#
_symmetry.space_group_name_H-M   'P 1'
#
loop_
_entity.id
_entity.type
_entity.pdbx_description
1 polymer ?
#
loop_
_entity_poly.entity_id
_entity_poly.type
_entity_poly.pdbx_seq_one_letter_code
_entity_poly.pdbx_strand_id
1 'polypeptide(L)'
;MQGLSEELEAAGVVVDFMAINKDDAVEYQESLAFQADFPMIQDDEKLTIWAKLDGGKDDFFLYHSDGTLALHLPISGTLTTALMDVTGYANMRAAATALK
;
A
#
# COMPACT_ATOMS: atom_id res chain seq x y z
N MET A 1 4.31 -1.42 -8.54
CA MET A 1 5.00 -1.20 -7.25
C MET A 1 6.51 -1.16 -7.43
N GLN A 2 7.13 -2.13 -8.10
CA GLN A 2 8.58 -2.15 -8.35
C GLN A 2 9.14 -0.84 -8.96
N GLY A 3 8.58 -0.37 -10.08
CA GLY A 3 9.06 0.88 -10.70
C GLY A 3 8.95 2.11 -9.79
N LEU A 4 7.90 2.19 -8.96
CA LEU A 4 7.76 3.26 -7.96
C LEU A 4 8.84 3.14 -6.87
N SER A 5 9.14 1.91 -6.43
CA SER A 5 10.22 1.65 -5.48
C SER A 5 11.57 2.14 -5.99
N GLU A 6 11.92 1.79 -7.22
CA GLU A 6 13.19 2.14 -7.86
C GLU A 6 13.31 3.66 -8.06
N GLU A 7 12.21 4.35 -8.44
CA GLU A 7 12.17 5.81 -8.52
C GLU A 7 12.38 6.48 -7.16
N LEU A 8 11.73 5.97 -6.11
CA LEU A 8 11.87 6.52 -4.76
C LEU A 8 13.28 6.29 -4.22
N GLU A 9 13.86 5.12 -4.44
CA GLU A 9 15.23 4.80 -4.04
C GLU A 9 16.23 5.73 -4.75
N ALA A 10 16.05 6.00 -6.04
CA ALA A 10 16.85 6.97 -6.78
C ALA A 10 16.72 8.40 -6.22
N ALA A 11 15.59 8.76 -5.60
CA ALA A 11 15.38 10.00 -4.86
C ALA A 11 15.92 9.96 -3.40
N GLY A 12 16.51 8.84 -3.00
CA GLY A 12 17.05 8.61 -1.66
C GLY A 12 15.95 8.36 -0.61
N VAL A 13 14.84 7.76 -1.02
CA VAL A 13 13.73 7.33 -0.16
C VAL A 13 13.58 5.81 -0.33
N VAL A 14 13.93 5.06 0.70
CA VAL A 14 13.77 3.59 0.69
C VAL A 14 12.40 3.26 1.25
N VAL A 15 11.64 2.44 0.53
CA VAL A 15 10.31 2.01 0.94
C VAL A 15 10.20 0.50 0.87
N ASP A 16 9.50 -0.08 1.84
CA ASP A 16 9.06 -1.47 1.80
C ASP A 16 7.55 -1.50 1.52
N PHE A 17 7.15 -2.36 0.59
CA PHE A 17 5.73 -2.55 0.28
C PHE A 17 5.19 -3.79 0.96
N MET A 18 3.94 -3.70 1.44
CA MET A 18 3.18 -4.83 1.96
C MET A 18 1.72 -4.66 1.55
N ALA A 19 1.09 -5.75 1.09
CA ALA A 19 -0.35 -5.77 0.85
C ALA A 19 -1.08 -6.59 1.91
N ILE A 20 -2.34 -6.23 2.16
CA ILE A 20 -3.27 -7.00 2.98
C ILE A 20 -4.42 -7.43 2.09
N ASN A 21 -4.49 -8.71 1.75
CA ASN A 21 -5.61 -9.28 1.03
C ASN A 21 -6.79 -9.48 1.98
N LYS A 22 -7.99 -9.11 1.56
CA LYS A 22 -9.19 -9.18 2.40
C LYS A 22 -9.61 -10.62 2.68
N ASP A 23 -10.27 -10.84 3.81
CA ASP A 23 -10.82 -12.14 4.24
C ASP A 23 -11.78 -12.79 3.24
N ASP A 24 -12.55 -11.99 2.50
CA ASP A 24 -13.49 -12.43 1.46
C ASP A 24 -12.85 -12.59 0.06
N ALA A 25 -11.53 -12.45 -0.03
CA ALA A 25 -10.77 -12.55 -1.28
C ALA A 25 -9.71 -13.67 -1.22
N VAL A 26 -9.87 -14.62 -0.31
CA VAL A 26 -8.92 -15.72 -0.07
C VAL A 26 -8.66 -16.57 -1.30
N GLU A 27 -9.64 -16.70 -2.20
CA GLU A 27 -9.49 -17.45 -3.45
C GLU A 27 -8.42 -16.87 -4.39
N TYR A 28 -8.07 -15.59 -4.23
CA TYR A 28 -7.02 -14.94 -5.01
C TYR A 28 -5.64 -15.04 -4.36
N GLN A 29 -5.54 -15.51 -3.10
CA GLN A 29 -4.31 -15.49 -2.31
C GLN A 29 -3.14 -16.15 -3.04
N GLU A 30 -3.33 -17.35 -3.60
CA GLU A 30 -2.25 -18.06 -4.31
C GLU A 30 -1.81 -17.29 -5.56
N SER A 31 -2.76 -16.76 -6.33
CA SER A 31 -2.46 -16.00 -7.54
C SER A 31 -1.71 -14.70 -7.26
N LEU A 32 -2.09 -14.01 -6.18
CA LEU A 32 -1.46 -12.78 -5.73
C LEU A 32 -0.07 -13.06 -5.16
N ALA A 33 0.08 -14.10 -4.34
CA ALA A 33 1.38 -14.52 -3.80
C ALA A 33 2.35 -14.96 -4.89
N PHE A 34 1.84 -15.51 -6.00
CA PHE A 34 2.66 -15.88 -7.16
C PHE A 34 3.11 -14.69 -8.00
N GLN A 35 2.30 -13.63 -8.08
CA GLN A 35 2.56 -12.46 -8.93
C GLN A 35 3.26 -11.30 -8.20
N ALA A 36 3.09 -11.21 -6.88
CA ALA A 36 3.63 -10.11 -6.10
C ALA A 36 5.08 -10.38 -5.69
N ASP A 37 5.96 -9.41 -5.95
CA ASP A 37 7.36 -9.45 -5.51
C ASP A 37 7.57 -8.85 -4.11
N PHE A 38 6.49 -8.71 -3.32
CA PHE A 38 6.51 -8.10 -2.00
C PHE A 38 5.61 -8.85 -1.03
N PRO A 39 5.85 -8.75 0.30
CA PRO A 39 5.06 -9.43 1.31
C PRO A 39 3.56 -9.15 1.19
N MET A 40 2.76 -10.21 1.33
CA MET A 40 1.31 -10.12 1.41
C MET A 40 0.81 -10.86 2.64
N ILE A 41 -0.07 -10.20 3.40
CA ILE A 41 -0.78 -10.79 4.53
C ILE A 41 -2.20 -11.11 4.07
N GLN A 42 -2.66 -12.32 4.34
CA GLN A 42 -4.07 -12.67 4.22
C GLN A 42 -4.78 -12.27 5.50
N ASP A 43 -5.75 -11.36 5.40
CA ASP A 43 -6.63 -11.05 6.53
C ASP A 43 -7.60 -12.22 6.78
N ASP A 44 -8.03 -12.35 8.03
CA ASP A 44 -8.98 -13.36 8.46
C ASP A 44 -9.81 -12.86 9.66
N GLU A 45 -10.82 -13.65 10.06
CA GLU A 45 -11.71 -13.33 11.17
C GLU A 45 -11.00 -13.18 12.53
N LYS A 46 -9.75 -13.66 12.67
CA LYS A 46 -8.96 -13.54 13.91
C LYS A 46 -8.08 -12.30 13.90
N LEU A 47 -7.43 -12.02 12.78
CA LEU A 47 -6.49 -10.91 12.62
C LEU A 47 -7.23 -9.59 12.45
N THR A 48 -8.34 -9.57 11.69
CA THR A 48 -9.22 -8.40 11.46
C THR A 48 -8.45 -7.12 11.13
N ILE A 49 -7.41 -7.25 10.30
CA ILE A 49 -6.43 -6.19 10.02
C ILE A 49 -7.12 -4.99 9.38
N TRP A 50 -7.98 -5.19 8.39
CA TRP A 50 -8.72 -4.10 7.73
C TRP A 50 -9.51 -3.28 8.75
N ALA A 51 -10.23 -3.96 9.65
CA ALA A 51 -11.03 -3.31 10.70
C ALA A 51 -10.14 -2.56 11.71
N LYS A 52 -8.99 -3.11 12.09
CA LYS A 52 -8.05 -2.47 13.02
C LYS A 52 -7.38 -1.23 12.44
N LEU A 53 -7.21 -1.19 11.12
CA LEU A 53 -6.68 -0.04 10.40
C LEU A 53 -7.73 1.02 10.07
N ASP A 54 -9.01 0.75 10.37
CA ASP A 54 -10.15 1.54 9.87
C ASP A 54 -10.07 1.74 8.34
N GLY A 55 -9.63 0.69 7.64
CA GLY A 55 -9.26 0.73 6.24
C GLY A 55 -10.33 0.22 5.29
N GLY A 56 -10.23 0.68 4.04
CA GLY A 56 -11.02 0.24 2.91
C GLY A 56 -10.22 -0.47 1.84
N LYS A 57 -10.95 -0.92 0.81
CA LYS A 57 -10.34 -1.51 -0.39
C LYS A 57 -9.49 -0.47 -1.11
N ASP A 58 -8.30 -0.88 -1.54
CA ASP A 58 -7.34 -0.06 -2.31
C ASP A 58 -6.84 1.20 -1.56
N ASP A 59 -7.00 1.23 -0.24
CA ASP A 59 -6.41 2.25 0.62
C ASP A 59 -4.89 2.04 0.76
N PHE A 60 -4.16 3.15 0.87
CA PHE A 60 -2.74 3.11 1.20
C PHE A 60 -2.50 3.68 2.60
N PHE A 61 -1.67 2.98 3.36
CA PHE A 61 -1.18 3.40 4.66
C PHE A 61 0.33 3.55 4.58
N LEU A 62 0.83 4.76 4.82
CA LEU A 62 2.26 5.04 4.80
C LEU A 62 2.73 5.21 6.24
N TYR A 63 3.74 4.42 6.61
CA TYR A 63 4.33 4.41 7.93
C TYR A 63 5.74 4.97 7.88
N HIS A 64 6.16 5.62 8.96
CA HIS A 64 7.58 5.87 9.21
C HIS A 64 8.30 4.55 9.55
N SER A 65 9.63 4.56 9.48
CA SER A 65 10.45 3.37 9.78
C SER A 65 10.34 2.90 11.24
N ASP A 66 9.84 3.74 12.15
CA ASP A 66 9.57 3.38 13.54
C ASP A 66 8.20 2.71 13.76
N GLY A 67 7.41 2.54 12.68
CA GLY A 67 6.08 1.95 12.69
C GLY A 67 4.95 2.93 12.99
N THR A 68 5.23 4.24 13.13
CA THR A 68 4.18 5.25 13.30
C THR A 68 3.46 5.53 11.98
N LEU A 69 2.13 5.50 11.98
CA LEU A 69 1.32 5.86 10.81
C LEU A 69 1.51 7.35 10.49
N ALA A 70 2.01 7.64 9.30
CA ALA A 70 2.23 9.00 8.83
C ALA A 70 1.04 9.53 8.03
N LEU A 71 0.54 8.72 7.09
CA LEU A 71 -0.57 9.08 6.20
C LEU A 71 -1.48 7.87 5.95
N HIS A 72 -2.79 8.11 5.98
CA HIS A 72 -3.80 7.24 5.41
C HIS A 72 -4.39 7.92 4.18
N LEU A 73 -4.30 7.22 3.05
CA LEU A 73 -4.77 7.69 1.75
C LEU A 73 -5.88 6.76 1.26
N PRO A 74 -7.15 7.06 1.57
CA PRO A 74 -8.26 6.22 1.16
C PRO A 74 -8.52 6.33 -0.35
N ILE A 75 -8.97 5.24 -0.98
CA ILE A 75 -9.29 5.25 -2.42
C ILE A 75 -10.41 6.25 -2.77
N SER A 76 -11.31 6.51 -1.82
CA SER A 76 -12.42 7.46 -1.93
C SER A 76 -12.05 8.88 -1.49
N GLY A 77 -10.76 9.14 -1.23
CA GLY A 77 -10.25 10.44 -0.85
C GLY A 77 -10.29 11.47 -1.98
N THR A 78 -9.91 12.71 -1.64
CA THR A 78 -9.81 13.80 -2.63
C THR A 78 -8.61 13.65 -3.57
N LEU A 79 -7.59 12.90 -3.14
CA LEU A 79 -6.43 12.54 -3.94
C LEU A 79 -6.65 11.15 -4.52
N THR A 80 -6.58 11.02 -5.86
CA THR A 80 -6.48 9.70 -6.49
C THR A 80 -5.16 9.04 -6.09
N THR A 81 -5.23 7.76 -5.75
CA THR A 81 -4.08 6.89 -5.43
C THR A 81 -3.89 5.78 -6.47
N ALA A 82 -4.70 5.79 -7.55
CA ALA A 82 -4.67 4.76 -8.58
C ALA A 82 -3.33 4.81 -9.34
N LEU A 83 -2.48 3.81 -9.13
CA LEU A 83 -1.13 3.77 -9.71
C LEU A 83 -1.10 3.57 -11.23
N MET A 84 -2.22 3.18 -11.83
CA MET A 84 -2.39 3.09 -13.28
C MET A 84 -2.72 4.43 -13.94
N ASP A 85 -3.12 5.44 -13.15
CA ASP A 85 -3.31 6.81 -13.60
C ASP A 85 -2.04 7.63 -13.33
N VAL A 86 -1.68 8.50 -14.28
CA VAL A 86 -0.52 9.39 -14.17
C VAL A 86 -0.65 10.29 -12.94
N THR A 87 -1.86 10.78 -12.65
CA THR A 87 -2.09 11.64 -11.49
C THR A 87 -1.98 10.85 -10.19
N GLY A 88 -2.61 9.67 -10.12
CA GLY A 88 -2.52 8.80 -8.95
C GLY A 88 -1.09 8.34 -8.63
N TYR A 89 -0.34 7.94 -9.65
CA TYR A 89 1.08 7.60 -9.52
C TYR A 89 1.91 8.78 -8.99
N ALA A 90 1.72 9.98 -9.56
CA ALA A 90 2.42 11.18 -9.13
C ALA A 90 2.09 11.56 -7.68
N ASN A 91 0.83 11.43 -7.26
CA ASN A 91 0.40 11.68 -5.88
C ASN A 91 1.08 10.72 -4.90
N MET A 92 1.11 9.42 -5.21
CA MET A 92 1.75 8.42 -4.35
C MET A 92 3.25 8.63 -4.22
N ARG A 93 3.93 8.96 -5.33
CA ARG A 93 5.35 9.31 -5.30
C ARG A 93 5.63 10.55 -4.45
N ALA A 94 4.81 11.59 -4.60
CA ALA A 94 4.94 12.81 -3.82
C ALA A 94 4.71 12.56 -2.32
N ALA A 95 3.68 11.78 -1.97
CA ALA A 95 3.38 11.41 -0.60
C ALA A 95 4.55 10.64 0.04
N ALA A 96 5.09 9.62 -0.62
CA ALA A 96 6.23 8.86 -0.11
C ALA A 96 7.49 9.73 0.03
N THR A 97 7.75 10.62 -0.93
CA THR A 97 8.92 11.52 -0.88
C THR A 97 8.85 12.51 0.27
N ALA A 98 7.64 12.95 0.64
CA ALA A 98 7.42 13.89 1.74
C ALA A 98 7.67 13.28 3.13
N LEU A 99 7.76 11.94 3.23
CA LEU A 99 8.01 11.23 4.49
C LEU A 99 9.49 10.91 4.77
N LYS A 100 10.39 11.36 3.88
CA LYS A 100 11.84 11.30 4.07
C LYS A 100 12.28 12.09 5.30
#